data_AF-A0A6C0B1W9-F1
#
_entry.id   AF-A0A6C0B1W9-F1
#
_cell.length_a   1.000
_cell.length_b   1.000
_cell.length_c   1.000
_cell.angle_alpha   90.00
_cell.angle_beta   90.00
_cell.angle_gamma   90.00
#
_symmetry.space_group_name_H-M   'P 1'
#
loop_
_entity.id
_entity.type
_entity.pdbx_description
1 polymer ?
#
loop_
_entity_poly.entity_id
_entity_poly.type
_entity_poly.pdbx_seq_one_letter_code
_entity_poly.pdbx_strand_id
1 'polypeptide(L)' 'MNIELTKPEGNAFALMHIATRLCTQLGIDDSERDALLKDMKSSDYANLVKVFWLKFNSVVNIYSNGEPYVPANI' A
#
# COMPACT_ATOMS: atom_id res chain seq x y z
N MET A 1 -5.57 -0.83 10.42
CA MET A 1 -4.28 -1.56 10.47
C MET A 1 -3.15 -0.53 10.46
N ASN A 2 -2.00 -0.82 11.08
CA ASN A 2 -0.85 0.10 11.08
C ASN A 2 0.34 -0.57 10.39
N ILE A 3 1.04 0.18 9.54
CA ILE A 3 2.24 -0.28 8.83
C ILE A 3 3.37 0.72 9.08
N GLU A 4 4.54 0.23 9.47
CA GLU A 4 5.75 1.03 9.60
C GLU A 4 6.67 0.78 8.40
N LEU A 5 6.90 1.80 7.58
CA LEU A 5 7.66 1.68 6.33
C LEU A 5 9.13 1.36 6.57
N THR A 6 9.68 1.73 7.73
CA THR A 6 11.09 1.48 8.05
C THR A 6 11.33 0.11 8.70
N LYS A 7 10.27 -0.68 8.87
CA LYS A 7 10.30 -2.06 9.37
C LYS A 7 10.05 -3.08 8.26
N PRO A 8 10.23 -4.39 8.50
CA PRO A 8 10.08 -5.41 7.47
C PRO A 8 8.74 -5.39 6.73
N GLU A 9 7.64 -5.02 7.39
CA GLU A 9 6.32 -4.86 6.77
C GLU A 9 6.26 -3.74 5.71
N GLY A 10 7.20 -2.80 5.76
CA GLY A 10 7.33 -1.69 4.82
C GLY A 10 7.97 -2.06 3.49
N ASN A 11 8.58 -3.24 3.34
CA ASN A 11 9.22 -3.59 2.07
C ASN A 11 8.20 -3.78 0.93
N ALA A 12 8.65 -3.65 -0.33
CA ALA A 12 7.78 -3.71 -1.50
C ALA A 12 6.97 -5.02 -1.61
N PHE A 13 7.59 -6.18 -1.36
CA PHE A 13 6.91 -7.47 -1.42
C PHE A 13 5.87 -7.63 -0.30
N ALA A 14 6.19 -7.17 0.91
CA ALA A 14 5.26 -7.18 2.03
C ALA A 14 4.05 -6.29 1.75
N LEU A 15 4.25 -5.06 1.28
CA LEU A 15 3.17 -4.14 0.91
C LEU A 15 2.29 -4.71 -0.21
N MET A 16 2.88 -5.32 -1.23
CA MET A 16 2.12 -5.99 -2.30
C MET A 16 1.28 -7.17 -1.76
N HIS A 17 1.84 -7.96 -0.86
CA HIS A 17 1.11 -9.06 -0.23
C HIS A 17 -0.04 -8.56 0.65
N ILE A 18 0.20 -7.48 1.41
CA ILE A 18 -0.82 -6.83 2.23
C ILE A 18 -1.93 -6.26 1.33
N ALA A 19 -1.60 -5.61 0.22
CA ALA A 19 -2.57 -5.09 -0.75
C ALA A 19 -3.49 -6.20 -1.27
N THR A 20 -2.93 -7.33 -1.69
CA THR A 20 -3.70 -8.51 -2.13
C THR A 20 -4.66 -8.99 -1.05
N ARG A 21 -4.19 -9.10 0.21
CA ARG A 21 -5.03 -9.54 1.33
C ARG A 21 -6.15 -8.54 1.63
N LEU A 22 -5.87 -7.25 1.60
CA LEU A 22 -6.86 -6.20 1.82
C LEU A 22 -7.91 -6.19 0.72
N CYS A 23 -7.53 -6.36 -0.55
CA CYS A 23 -8.47 -6.52 -1.65
C CYS A 23 -9.45 -7.66 -1.39
N THR A 24 -8.95 -8.84 -1.01
CA THR A 24 -9.81 -9.98 -0.65
C THR A 24 -10.73 -9.67 0.53
N GLN A 25 -10.22 -9.03 1.58
CA GLN A 25 -11.02 -8.69 2.77
C GLN A 25 -12.11 -7.65 2.49
N LEU A 26 -11.86 -6.74 1.55
CA LEU A 26 -12.79 -5.69 1.16
C LEU A 26 -13.73 -6.10 0.03
N GLY A 27 -13.64 -7.34 -0.46
CA GLY A 27 -14.46 -7.83 -1.58
C GLY A 27 -14.15 -7.16 -2.92
N ILE A 28 -12.93 -6.63 -3.08
CA ILE A 28 -12.43 -6.08 -4.35
C ILE A 28 -12.20 -7.23 -5.31
N ASP A 29 -12.76 -7.13 -6.50
CA ASP A 29 -12.65 -8.18 -7.51
C ASP A 29 -11.22 -8.36 -8.04
N ASP A 30 -10.99 -9.51 -8.69
CA ASP A 30 -9.67 -9.89 -9.20
C ASP A 30 -9.14 -8.91 -10.26
N SER A 31 -10.01 -8.34 -11.11
CA SER A 31 -9.60 -7.41 -12.17
C SER A 31 -9.15 -6.08 -11.59
N GLU A 32 -9.89 -5.53 -10.62
CA GLU A 32 -9.52 -4.30 -9.94
C GLU A 32 -8.24 -4.48 -9.11
N ARG A 33 -8.11 -5.62 -8.40
CA ARG A 33 -6.88 -5.97 -7.70
C ARG A 33 -5.69 -6.04 -8.67
N ASP A 34 -5.83 -6.72 -9.80
CA ASP A 34 -4.72 -6.91 -10.74
C ASP A 34 -4.29 -5.58 -11.38
N ALA A 35 -5.23 -4.68 -11.66
CA ALA A 35 -4.95 -3.30 -12.07
C ALA A 35 -4.19 -2.52 -10.98
N LEU A 36 -4.65 -2.57 -9.73
CA LEU A 36 -3.98 -1.95 -8.58
C LEU A 36 -2.53 -2.46 -8.43
N LEU A 37 -2.33 -3.78 -8.46
CA LEU A 37 -1.00 -4.38 -8.33
C LEU A 37 -0.09 -3.99 -9.52
N LYS A 38 -0.65 -3.82 -10.71
CA LYS A 38 0.09 -3.31 -11.87
C LYS A 38 0.54 -1.87 -11.64
N ASP A 39 -0.35 -1.01 -11.14
CA ASP A 39 -0.04 0.39 -10.85
C ASP A 39 1.02 0.52 -9.74
N MET A 40 0.92 -0.29 -8.69
CA MET A 40 1.93 -0.37 -7.62
C MET A 40 3.33 -0.73 -8.17
N LYS A 41 3.41 -1.54 -9.22
CA LYS A 41 4.67 -1.98 -9.86
C LYS A 41 5.16 -1.09 -10.99
N SER A 42 4.41 -0.05 -11.37
CA SER A 42 4.66 0.72 -12.60
C SER A 42 5.88 1.66 -12.54
N SER A 43 6.44 1.89 -11.35
CA SER A 43 7.54 2.84 -11.13
C SER A 43 8.39 2.42 -9.92
N ASP A 44 8.83 3.36 -9.10
CA ASP A 44 9.69 3.13 -7.94
C ASP A 44 8.91 2.81 -6.65
N TYR A 45 9.65 2.67 -5.55
CA TYR A 45 9.09 2.41 -4.23
C TYR A 45 8.17 3.55 -3.74
N ALA A 46 8.47 4.81 -4.05
CA ALA A 46 7.62 5.93 -3.65
C ALA A 46 6.25 5.86 -4.35
N ASN A 47 6.23 5.47 -5.63
CA ASN A 47 5.00 5.19 -6.35
C ASN A 47 4.23 4.02 -5.71
N LEU A 48 4.91 2.92 -5.39
CA LEU A 48 4.28 1.76 -4.74
C LEU A 48 3.56 2.18 -3.44
N VAL A 49 4.24 2.93 -2.58
CA VAL A 49 3.68 3.42 -1.32
C VAL A 49 2.52 4.39 -1.57
N LYS A 50 2.65 5.28 -2.55
CA LYS A 50 1.59 6.24 -2.92
C LYS A 50 0.32 5.54 -3.38
N VAL A 51 0.43 4.60 -4.33
CA VAL A 51 -0.73 3.84 -4.85
C VAL A 51 -1.39 3.02 -3.74
N PHE A 52 -0.59 2.36 -2.91
CA PHE A 52 -1.08 1.64 -1.73
C PHE A 52 -1.84 2.56 -0.77
N TRP A 53 -1.24 3.70 -0.41
CA TRP A 53 -1.85 4.66 0.51
C TRP A 53 -3.15 5.22 -0.06
N LEU A 54 -3.19 5.63 -1.33
CA LEU A 54 -4.41 6.14 -1.97
C LEU A 54 -5.57 5.14 -1.92
N LYS A 55 -5.26 3.85 -2.09
CA LYS A 55 -6.29 2.81 -2.09
C LYS A 55 -6.78 2.46 -0.69
N PHE A 56 -5.91 2.47 0.31
CA PHE A 56 -6.18 1.88 1.62
C PHE A 56 -6.13 2.87 2.80
N ASN A 57 -5.92 4.17 2.59
CA ASN A 57 -5.83 5.18 3.68
C ASN A 57 -7.09 5.28 4.56
N SER A 58 -8.24 4.77 4.11
CA SER A 58 -9.46 4.70 4.90
C SER A 58 -9.43 3.61 5.98
N VAL A 59 -8.53 2.62 5.86
CA VAL A 59 -8.45 1.43 6.72
C VAL A 59 -7.02 1.11 7.21
N VAL A 60 -6.01 1.74 6.62
CA VAL A 60 -4.58 1.59 6.96
C VAL A 60 -3.97 2.95 7.32
N ASN A 61 -3.32 3.01 8.47
CA ASN A 61 -2.42 4.10 8.84
C ASN A 61 -0.97 3.69 8.51
N ILE A 62 -0.25 4.57 7.82
CA ILE A 62 1.16 4.37 7.48
C ILE A 62 2.00 5.27 8.38
N TYR A 63 3.12 4.74 8.85
CA TYR A 63 4.13 5.44 9.64
C TYR A 63 5.50 5.32 9.00
N SER A 64 6.37 6.28 9.28
CA SER A 64 7.78 6.27 8.94
C SER A 64 8.58 6.75 10.15
N ASN A 65 9.41 5.87 10.71
CA ASN A 65 10.18 6.15 11.92
C ASN A 65 9.31 6.61 13.11
N GLY A 66 8.12 6.02 13.25
CA GLY A 66 7.18 6.35 14.32
C GLY A 66 6.27 7.55 14.06
N GLU A 67 6.49 8.30 12.97
CA GLU A 67 5.65 9.45 12.62
C GLU A 67 4.62 9.10 11.54
N PRO A 68 3.39 9.65 11.57
CA PRO A 68 2.42 9.45 10.51
C PRO A 68 3.00 9.83 9.15
N TYR A 69 2.85 8.93 8.19
CA TYR A 69 3.35 9.11 6.84
C TYR A 69 2.22 9.43 5.86
N VAL A 70 2.41 10.48 5.09
CA VAL A 70 1.58 10.86 3.95
C VAL A 70 2.50 11.03 2.73
N PRO A 71 2.26 10.33 1.60
CA PRO A 71 3.05 10.51 0.39
C PRO A 71 3.01 11.96 -0.09
N ALA A 72 4.14 12.47 -0.60
CA ALA A 72 4.19 13.81 -1.19
C ALA A 72 3.35 13.90 -2.49
N ASN A 73 2.83 15.09 -2.79
CA ASN A 73 2.07 15.42 -4.01
C ASN A 73 0.76 14.62 -4.15
N ILE A 74 -0.13 14.77 -3.16
CA ILE A 74 -1.55 14.44 -3.27
C ILE A 74 -2.28 15.63 -3.88
#